data_AF-A0A376DLC6-F1
#
_entry.id   AF-A0A376DLC6-F1
#
_cell.length_a   1.000
_cell.length_b   1.000
_cell.length_c   1.000
_cell.angle_alpha   90.00
_cell.angle_beta   90.00
_cell.angle_gamma   90.00
#
_symmetry.space_group_name_H-M   'P 1'
#
loop_
_entity.id
_entity.type
_entity.pdbx_description
1 polymer ?
#
loop_
_entity_poly.entity_id
_entity_poly.type
_entity_poly.pdbx_seq_one_letter_code
_entity_poly.pdbx_strand_id
1 'polypeptide(L)'
;MVRETADSTTDQLQNKTLWSSYTEIIDVKQCYPNTAIVGLQVDAEQFGGQQMTVNYHIRGRIIQVPSNYDPVKRTYSGIWDGSLKPAYSNNPAWCLWDMLTHPRYGMGKRLGAADVDKWALYAIGQYCDQTVPDGFGGTEPRMTFNAYLAQQRKAWDVLSDFCSAMRCMPVWNGQTLTFVQDRPSDVVVAVHQQRCGGG
;
A
#
# COMPACT_ATOMS: atom_id res chain seq x y z
N MET A 1 34.55 29.83 -46.22
CA MET A 1 34.31 30.97 -45.32
C MET A 1 35.64 31.66 -45.13
N VAL A 2 35.86 32.78 -45.83
CA VAL A 2 37.14 33.51 -45.81
C VAL A 2 36.96 34.73 -44.89
N ARG A 3 37.94 34.94 -44.01
CA ARG A 3 37.94 35.99 -42.99
C ARG A 3 38.45 37.30 -43.59
N GLU A 4 37.67 38.38 -43.47
CA GLU A 4 37.94 39.66 -44.16
C GLU A 4 38.56 40.77 -43.27
N THR A 5 38.98 40.49 -42.03
CA THR A 5 39.63 41.53 -41.19
C THR A 5 40.78 40.97 -40.34
N ALA A 6 41.85 41.77 -40.24
CA ALA A 6 43.08 41.47 -39.50
C ALA A 6 42.86 41.43 -37.98
N ASP A 7 43.60 40.56 -37.28
CA ASP A 7 43.53 40.44 -35.82
C ASP A 7 44.02 41.70 -35.12
N SER A 8 43.31 42.07 -34.05
CA SER A 8 43.63 43.25 -33.23
C SER A 8 44.97 43.06 -32.52
N THR A 9 45.83 44.08 -32.56
CA THR A 9 47.18 44.08 -31.95
C THR A 9 47.21 44.65 -30.53
N THR A 10 46.04 44.84 -29.88
CA THR A 10 45.93 45.48 -28.56
C THR A 10 45.51 44.45 -27.50
N ASP A 11 46.33 44.27 -26.44
CA ASP A 11 46.07 43.36 -25.30
C ASP A 11 44.80 43.68 -24.49
N GLN A 12 44.18 44.84 -24.72
CA GLN A 12 42.96 45.26 -24.03
C GLN A 12 41.67 44.65 -24.61
N LEU A 13 41.72 44.07 -25.82
CA LEU A 13 40.57 43.44 -26.46
C LEU A 13 40.60 41.92 -26.23
N GLN A 14 40.23 41.50 -25.03
CA GLN A 14 39.98 40.10 -24.70
C GLN A 14 38.53 39.73 -25.04
N ASN A 15 38.30 39.16 -26.24
CA ASN A 15 37.03 38.49 -26.55
C ASN A 15 36.98 37.15 -25.82
N LYS A 16 36.61 37.18 -24.53
CA LYS A 16 36.36 35.98 -23.72
C LYS A 16 35.01 35.41 -24.09
N THR A 17 34.99 34.48 -25.03
CA THR A 17 33.83 33.62 -25.28
C THR A 17 33.69 32.67 -24.08
N LEU A 18 32.82 33.03 -23.14
CA LEU A 18 32.51 32.20 -21.98
C LEU A 18 31.39 31.22 -22.38
N TRP A 19 31.77 29.97 -22.59
CA TRP A 19 30.81 28.89 -22.78
C TRP A 19 30.33 28.43 -21.40
N SER A 20 29.08 28.73 -21.05
CA SER A 20 28.58 28.49 -19.68
C SER A 20 28.08 27.06 -19.46
N SER A 21 27.49 26.41 -20.45
CA SER A 21 27.14 24.98 -20.42
C SER A 21 26.60 24.52 -21.77
N TYR A 22 26.74 23.22 -22.05
CA TYR A 22 26.03 22.53 -23.12
C TYR A 22 25.27 21.38 -22.49
N THR A 23 23.95 21.37 -22.61
CA THR A 23 23.10 20.27 -22.11
C THR A 23 22.55 19.52 -23.30
N GLU A 24 23.09 18.33 -23.53
CA GLU A 24 22.56 17.39 -24.52
C GLU A 24 21.40 16.62 -23.90
N ILE A 25 20.20 16.78 -24.46
CA ILE A 25 19.02 16.01 -24.04
C ILE A 25 19.02 14.72 -24.86
N ILE A 26 19.53 13.64 -24.25
CA ILE A 26 19.45 12.30 -24.83
C ILE A 26 18.10 11.71 -24.44
N ASP A 27 17.20 11.54 -25.41
CA ASP A 27 15.91 10.87 -25.20
C ASP A 27 16.12 9.36 -25.06
N VAL A 28 16.50 8.92 -23.85
CA VAL A 28 16.53 7.50 -23.51
C VAL A 28 15.12 7.09 -23.10
N LYS A 29 14.45 6.29 -23.94
CA LYS A 29 13.21 5.60 -23.55
C LYS A 29 13.49 4.53 -22.50
N GLN A 30 13.64 4.95 -21.24
CA GLN A 30 13.72 4.05 -20.11
C GLN A 30 12.30 3.54 -19.79
N CYS A 31 12.05 2.27 -20.12
CA CYS A 31 10.85 1.59 -19.67
C CYS A 31 11.03 1.25 -18.19
N TYR A 32 10.24 1.88 -17.32
CA TYR A 32 10.16 1.57 -15.90
C TYR A 32 8.87 0.79 -15.61
N PRO A 33 8.81 -0.50 -15.98
CA PRO A 33 7.59 -1.27 -15.84
C PRO A 33 7.19 -1.36 -14.36
N ASN A 34 5.93 -1.03 -14.07
CA ASN A 34 5.33 -1.06 -12.74
C ASN A 34 5.90 -0.02 -11.75
N THR A 35 6.45 1.08 -12.24
CA THR A 35 6.86 2.23 -11.43
C THR A 35 6.00 3.42 -11.81
N ALA A 36 5.49 4.15 -10.81
CA ALA A 36 4.91 5.46 -11.03
C ALA A 36 6.02 6.50 -10.93
N ILE A 37 6.20 7.31 -11.98
CA ILE A 37 7.18 8.40 -12.02
C ILE A 37 6.41 9.70 -12.04
N VAL A 38 6.80 10.61 -11.15
CA VAL A 38 6.30 11.99 -11.14
C VAL A 38 7.51 12.89 -11.36
N GLY A 39 7.46 13.66 -12.45
CA GLY A 39 8.42 14.72 -12.73
C GLY A 39 7.81 16.08 -12.40
N LEU A 40 8.55 16.92 -11.70
CA LEU A 40 8.20 18.31 -11.46
C LEU A 40 9.27 19.18 -12.14
N GLN A 41 8.85 20.04 -13.06
CA GLN A 41 9.72 21.06 -13.63
C GLN A 41 9.39 22.39 -12.97
N VAL A 42 10.41 23.01 -12.39
CA VAL A 42 10.31 24.30 -11.71
C VAL A 42 11.50 25.17 -12.08
N ASP A 43 11.27 26.48 -12.06
CA ASP A 43 12.32 27.45 -12.30
C ASP A 43 13.23 27.56 -11.07
N ALA A 44 14.53 27.37 -11.27
CA ALA A 44 15.52 27.38 -10.20
C ALA A 44 15.65 28.76 -9.51
N GLU A 45 15.32 29.84 -10.22
CA GLU A 45 15.38 31.22 -9.69
C GLU A 45 14.39 31.43 -8.53
N GLN A 46 13.27 30.71 -8.51
CA GLN A 46 12.23 30.85 -7.48
C GLN A 46 12.61 30.20 -6.14
N PHE A 47 13.58 29.28 -6.14
CA PHE A 47 13.93 28.48 -4.96
C PHE A 47 15.26 28.86 -4.31
N GLY A 48 15.94 29.91 -4.80
CA GLY A 48 17.12 30.48 -4.13
C GLY A 48 18.25 29.48 -3.86
N GLY A 49 18.36 28.41 -4.66
CA GLY A 49 19.34 27.34 -4.47
C GLY A 49 18.99 26.32 -3.38
N GLN A 50 17.82 26.38 -2.73
CA GLN A 50 17.35 25.33 -1.83
C GLN A 50 16.71 24.17 -2.59
N GLN A 51 16.99 22.95 -2.14
CA GLN A 51 16.37 21.74 -2.68
C GLN A 51 14.89 21.70 -2.30
N MET A 52 14.02 21.59 -3.32
CA MET A 52 12.58 21.51 -3.09
C MET A 52 12.18 20.23 -2.36
N THR A 53 11.40 20.36 -1.30
CA THR A 53 10.69 19.23 -0.69
C THR A 53 9.29 19.15 -1.28
N VAL A 54 8.96 18.03 -1.94
CA VAL A 54 7.61 17.79 -2.48
C VAL A 54 6.93 16.69 -1.68
N ASN A 55 5.74 16.99 -1.16
CA ASN A 55 4.90 16.04 -0.45
C ASN A 55 3.73 15.63 -1.36
N TYR A 56 3.48 14.32 -1.46
CA TYR A 56 2.39 13.79 -2.27
C TYR A 56 1.37 13.05 -1.40
N HIS A 57 0.09 13.30 -1.64
CA HIS A 57 -0.98 12.46 -1.12
C HIS A 57 -1.41 11.47 -2.20
N ILE A 58 -0.92 10.24 -2.09
CA ILE A 58 -1.19 9.18 -3.06
C ILE A 58 -2.16 8.16 -2.48
N ARG A 59 -3.13 7.76 -3.29
CA ARG A 59 -3.82 6.49 -3.05
C ARG A 59 -2.84 5.39 -3.40
N GLY A 60 -2.74 4.40 -2.52
CA GLY A 60 -1.84 3.26 -2.69
C GLY A 60 -2.27 2.36 -3.86
N ARG A 61 -2.01 1.07 -3.71
CA ARG A 61 -2.20 0.11 -4.79
C ARG A 61 -3.68 -0.24 -5.02
N ILE A 62 -4.05 -0.53 -6.27
CA ILE A 62 -5.27 -1.26 -6.60
C ILE A 62 -5.09 -2.74 -6.23
N ILE A 63 -5.99 -3.26 -5.40
CA ILE A 63 -5.97 -4.61 -4.87
C ILE A 63 -7.25 -5.36 -5.28
N GLN A 64 -7.27 -6.67 -5.08
CA GLN A 64 -8.47 -7.49 -5.30
C GLN A 64 -9.37 -7.43 -4.06
N VAL A 65 -10.60 -6.96 -4.25
CA VAL A 65 -11.63 -6.87 -3.19
C VAL A 65 -12.89 -7.63 -3.62
N PRO A 66 -13.80 -8.01 -2.70
CA PRO A 66 -15.06 -8.64 -3.06
C PRO A 66 -15.84 -7.82 -4.09
N SER A 67 -16.43 -8.50 -5.06
CA SER A 67 -17.30 -7.88 -6.07
C SER A 67 -18.41 -7.03 -5.43
N ASN A 68 -18.92 -7.49 -4.28
CA ASN A 68 -20.03 -6.89 -3.55
C ASN A 68 -19.64 -5.80 -2.53
N TYR A 69 -18.34 -5.49 -2.42
CA TYR A 69 -17.80 -4.48 -1.54
C TYR A 69 -17.65 -3.12 -2.23
N ASP A 70 -18.11 -2.05 -1.60
CA ASP A 70 -17.82 -0.67 -1.99
C ASP A 70 -16.66 -0.14 -1.13
N PRO A 71 -15.47 0.09 -1.69
CA PRO A 71 -14.31 0.53 -0.93
C PRO A 71 -14.37 1.99 -0.46
N VAL A 72 -15.21 2.83 -1.10
CA VAL A 72 -15.35 4.23 -0.72
C VAL A 72 -16.30 4.34 0.46
N LYS A 73 -17.45 3.66 0.38
CA LYS A 73 -18.45 3.64 1.45
C LYS A 73 -18.15 2.62 2.55
N ARG A 74 -17.24 1.67 2.28
CA ARG A 74 -16.93 0.51 3.14
C ARG A 74 -18.16 -0.34 3.47
N THR A 75 -19.03 -0.52 2.49
CA THR A 75 -20.27 -1.29 2.65
C THR A 75 -20.24 -2.56 1.80
N TYR A 76 -20.92 -3.59 2.28
CA TYR A 76 -21.08 -4.87 1.60
C TYR A 76 -22.55 -5.01 1.22
N SER A 77 -22.83 -5.31 -0.05
CA SER A 77 -24.19 -5.37 -0.58
C SER A 77 -24.56 -6.79 -1.01
N GLY A 78 -25.69 -7.31 -0.57
CA GLY A 78 -26.12 -8.67 -0.91
C GLY A 78 -25.17 -9.77 -0.42
N ILE A 79 -25.39 -10.99 -0.92
CA ILE A 79 -24.56 -12.16 -0.60
C ILE A 79 -23.37 -12.18 -1.55
N TRP A 80 -22.17 -12.37 -1.00
CA TRP A 80 -20.97 -12.52 -1.80
C TRP A 80 -20.85 -13.93 -2.37
N ASP A 81 -20.60 -14.03 -3.68
CA ASP A 81 -20.43 -15.27 -4.43
C ASP A 81 -18.98 -15.77 -4.46
N GLY A 82 -18.06 -15.05 -3.82
CA GLY A 82 -16.64 -15.37 -3.83
C GLY A 82 -15.84 -14.74 -4.98
N SER A 83 -16.47 -13.93 -5.84
CA SER A 83 -15.80 -13.22 -6.94
C SER A 83 -15.08 -11.95 -6.49
N LEU A 84 -13.98 -11.60 -7.15
CA LEU A 84 -13.16 -10.44 -6.80
C LEU A 84 -13.15 -9.41 -7.94
N LYS A 85 -13.04 -8.13 -7.59
CA LYS A 85 -12.86 -7.01 -8.51
C LYS A 85 -11.64 -6.18 -8.11
N PRO A 86 -10.94 -5.55 -9.08
CA PRO A 86 -9.85 -4.64 -8.77
C PRO A 86 -10.41 -3.31 -8.23
N ALA A 87 -10.01 -2.92 -7.03
CA ALA A 87 -10.29 -1.59 -6.48
C ALA A 87 -9.23 -1.17 -5.45
N TYR A 88 -9.09 0.13 -5.22
CA TYR A 88 -8.31 0.63 -4.08
C TYR A 88 -9.10 0.42 -2.79
N SER A 89 -8.48 -0.16 -1.76
CA SER A 89 -9.04 -0.22 -0.40
C SER A 89 -7.91 -0.15 0.62
N ASN A 90 -8.21 0.42 1.78
CA ASN A 90 -7.35 0.48 2.96
C ASN A 90 -7.90 -0.39 4.11
N ASN A 91 -8.72 -1.39 3.78
CA ASN A 91 -9.12 -2.43 4.71
C ASN A 91 -7.98 -3.47 4.83
N PRO A 92 -7.46 -3.73 6.04
CA PRO A 92 -6.34 -4.64 6.25
C PRO A 92 -6.57 -6.07 5.75
N ALA A 93 -7.81 -6.57 5.75
CA ALA A 93 -8.11 -7.94 5.31
C ALA A 93 -7.85 -8.11 3.81
N TRP A 94 -8.25 -7.12 3.01
CA TRP A 94 -8.04 -7.14 1.56
C TRP A 94 -6.59 -6.81 1.19
N CYS A 95 -5.94 -5.93 1.95
CA CYS A 95 -4.49 -5.70 1.81
C CYS A 95 -3.68 -6.97 2.11
N LEU A 96 -4.11 -7.76 3.12
CA LEU A 96 -3.48 -9.04 3.44
C LEU A 96 -3.72 -10.08 2.33
N TRP A 97 -4.94 -10.18 1.81
CA TRP A 97 -5.26 -11.04 0.66
C TRP A 97 -4.34 -10.77 -0.54
N ASP A 98 -4.17 -9.49 -0.89
CA ASP A 98 -3.29 -9.07 -1.96
C ASP A 98 -1.82 -9.44 -1.68
N MET A 99 -1.34 -9.21 -0.46
CA MET A 99 0.02 -9.59 -0.05
C MET A 99 0.23 -11.12 -0.09
N LEU A 100 -0.78 -11.94 0.19
CA LEU A 100 -0.65 -13.39 0.16
C LEU A 100 -0.69 -13.94 -1.26
N THR A 101 -1.55 -13.39 -2.12
CA THR A 101 -1.84 -13.96 -3.45
C THR A 101 -0.97 -13.37 -4.56
N HIS A 102 -0.38 -12.19 -4.38
CA HIS A 102 0.33 -11.53 -5.47
C HIS A 102 1.67 -12.23 -5.79
N PRO A 103 1.93 -12.63 -7.06
CA PRO A 103 3.10 -13.41 -7.43
C PRO A 103 4.44 -12.66 -7.43
N ARG A 104 4.48 -11.37 -7.12
CA ARG A 104 5.66 -10.50 -7.33
C ARG A 104 6.30 -10.02 -6.04
N TYR A 105 5.53 -9.34 -5.19
CA TYR A 105 5.97 -8.83 -3.89
C TYR A 105 5.37 -9.63 -2.73
N GLY A 106 4.37 -10.45 -3.02
CA GLY A 106 3.65 -11.25 -2.05
C GLY A 106 4.15 -12.68 -1.95
N MET A 107 3.38 -13.48 -1.23
CA MET A 107 3.62 -14.92 -1.05
C MET A 107 3.04 -15.77 -2.19
N GLY A 108 2.52 -15.15 -3.27
CA GLY A 108 1.76 -15.82 -4.33
C GLY A 108 2.51 -16.89 -5.13
N LYS A 109 3.86 -16.93 -5.03
CA LYS A 109 4.67 -18.00 -5.61
C LYS A 109 4.70 -19.28 -4.75
N ARG A 110 4.38 -19.17 -3.46
CA ARG A 110 4.45 -20.25 -2.46
C ARG A 110 3.07 -20.63 -1.92
N LEU A 111 2.14 -19.69 -1.91
CA LEU A 111 0.74 -19.87 -1.52
C LEU A 111 -0.13 -19.45 -2.69
N GLY A 112 -0.98 -20.36 -3.17
CA GLY A 112 -2.01 -20.03 -4.14
C GLY A 112 -3.21 -19.36 -3.48
N ALA A 113 -4.06 -18.71 -4.27
CA ALA A 113 -5.32 -18.16 -3.78
C ALA A 113 -6.27 -19.24 -3.19
N ALA A 114 -6.07 -20.50 -3.56
CA ALA A 114 -6.79 -21.64 -2.99
C ALA A 114 -6.31 -22.04 -1.59
N ASP A 115 -5.06 -21.70 -1.24
CA ASP A 115 -4.45 -22.05 0.04
C ASP A 115 -4.81 -21.05 1.14
N VAL A 116 -5.58 -20.00 0.82
CA VAL A 116 -5.98 -18.93 1.76
C VAL A 116 -7.50 -18.93 1.90
N ASP A 117 -7.98 -18.96 3.14
CA ASP A 117 -9.41 -18.93 3.44
C ASP A 117 -10.00 -17.52 3.22
N LYS A 118 -10.48 -17.29 2.00
CA LYS A 118 -11.13 -16.03 1.61
C LYS A 118 -12.42 -15.75 2.39
N TRP A 119 -13.09 -16.77 2.91
CA TRP A 119 -14.35 -16.62 3.63
C TRP A 119 -14.11 -16.13 5.05
N ALA A 120 -13.08 -16.66 5.73
CA ALA A 120 -12.62 -16.12 7.01
C ALA A 120 -12.17 -14.65 6.87
N LEU A 121 -11.40 -14.33 5.82
CA LEU A 121 -10.99 -12.95 5.55
C LEU A 121 -12.17 -12.03 5.23
N TYR A 122 -13.22 -12.53 4.57
CA TYR A 122 -14.44 -11.76 4.33
C TYR A 122 -15.14 -11.35 5.63
N ALA A 123 -15.29 -12.29 6.57
CA ALA A 123 -15.87 -12.00 7.88
C ALA A 123 -15.04 -10.99 8.69
N ILE A 124 -13.71 -11.12 8.65
CA ILE A 124 -12.78 -10.16 9.27
C ILE A 124 -12.87 -8.80 8.60
N GLY A 125 -12.92 -8.76 7.26
CA GLY A 125 -13.05 -7.54 6.48
C GLY A 125 -14.32 -6.76 6.84
N GLN A 126 -15.45 -7.45 7.02
CA GLN A 126 -16.69 -6.84 7.50
C GLN A 126 -16.55 -6.25 8.90
N TYR A 127 -15.83 -6.94 9.80
CA TYR A 127 -15.57 -6.44 11.15
C TYR A 127 -14.69 -5.17 11.14
N CYS A 128 -13.65 -5.14 10.30
CA CYS A 128 -12.78 -3.98 10.15
C CYS A 128 -13.50 -2.74 9.60
N ASP A 129 -14.52 -2.93 8.77
CA ASP A 129 -15.32 -1.84 8.18
C ASP A 129 -16.50 -1.39 9.04
N GLN A 130 -16.74 -2.00 10.21
CA GLN A 130 -17.76 -1.53 11.14
C GLN A 130 -17.48 -0.10 11.58
N THR A 131 -18.50 0.75 11.53
CA THR A 131 -18.42 2.13 12.01
C THR A 131 -18.38 2.15 13.53
N VAL A 132 -17.33 2.74 14.10
CA VAL A 132 -17.18 3.00 15.54
C VAL A 132 -17.18 4.51 15.79
N PRO A 133 -17.65 4.99 16.95
CA PRO A 133 -17.56 6.40 17.30
C PRO A 133 -16.10 6.86 17.36
N ASP A 134 -15.80 8.00 16.74
CA ASP A 134 -14.45 8.59 16.71
C ASP A 134 -14.09 9.37 17.99
N GLY A 135 -15.02 9.45 18.96
CA GLY A 135 -14.85 10.22 20.19
C GLY A 135 -15.05 11.74 20.05
N PHE A 136 -15.28 12.25 18.84
CA PHE A 136 -15.52 13.67 18.53
C PHE A 136 -16.92 13.94 17.96
N GLY A 137 -17.79 12.92 17.94
CA GLY A 137 -19.18 13.03 17.46
C GLY A 137 -19.39 12.55 16.03
N GLY A 138 -18.36 12.01 15.38
CA GLY A 138 -18.43 11.32 14.10
C GLY A 138 -18.27 9.80 14.25
N THR A 139 -18.10 9.14 13.10
CA THR A 139 -17.86 7.71 13.02
C THR A 139 -16.67 7.43 12.12
N GLU A 140 -15.83 6.50 12.54
CA GLU A 140 -14.71 6.01 11.76
C GLU A 140 -14.79 4.49 11.56
N PRO A 141 -14.15 3.93 10.53
CA PRO A 141 -14.03 2.48 10.41
C PRO A 141 -13.18 1.91 11.54
N ARG A 142 -13.60 0.79 12.12
CA ARG A 142 -12.95 0.15 13.26
C ARG A 142 -11.46 -0.10 13.05
N MET A 143 -11.07 -0.57 11.88
CA MET A 143 -9.67 -0.76 11.51
C MET A 143 -9.38 -0.23 10.11
N THR A 144 -8.26 0.47 9.98
CA THR A 144 -7.71 0.92 8.70
C THR A 144 -6.23 0.59 8.64
N PHE A 145 -5.71 0.33 7.44
CA PHE A 145 -4.31 -0.04 7.27
C PHE A 145 -3.70 0.64 6.04
N ASN A 146 -2.75 1.53 6.30
CA ASN A 146 -1.94 2.20 5.29
C ASN A 146 -0.47 1.92 5.62
N ALA A 147 0.15 0.96 4.93
CA ALA A 147 1.56 0.64 5.14
C ALA A 147 2.38 0.88 3.87
N TYR A 148 3.62 1.28 4.09
CA TYR A 148 4.63 1.44 3.06
C TYR A 148 5.73 0.39 3.25
N LEU A 149 5.81 -0.57 2.34
CA LEU A 149 6.80 -1.64 2.37
C LEU A 149 8.00 -1.27 1.50
N ALA A 150 8.98 -0.60 2.11
CA ALA A 150 10.19 -0.13 1.40
C ALA A 150 11.29 -1.20 1.29
N GLN A 151 11.37 -2.09 2.27
CA GLN A 151 12.47 -3.06 2.42
C GLN A 151 11.93 -4.49 2.44
N GLN A 152 12.76 -5.42 1.95
CA GLN A 152 12.44 -6.84 2.02
C GLN A 152 12.46 -7.30 3.49
N ARG A 153 11.32 -7.80 3.97
CA ARG A 153 11.18 -8.40 5.29
C ARG A 153 10.76 -9.86 5.18
N LYS A 154 10.93 -10.62 6.25
CA LYS A 154 10.43 -11.99 6.31
C LYS A 154 8.90 -11.94 6.17
N ALA A 155 8.37 -12.80 5.31
CA ALA A 155 6.95 -12.80 5.00
C ALA A 155 6.07 -13.06 6.24
N TRP A 156 6.56 -13.89 7.17
CA TRP A 156 5.88 -14.15 8.43
C TRP A 156 5.78 -12.92 9.34
N ASP A 157 6.84 -12.10 9.40
CA ASP A 157 6.82 -10.87 10.20
C ASP A 157 5.79 -9.88 9.65
N VAL A 158 5.74 -9.75 8.31
CA VAL A 158 4.74 -8.91 7.64
C VAL A 158 3.33 -9.44 7.88
N LEU A 159 3.12 -10.75 7.73
CA LEU A 159 1.83 -11.41 8.02
C LEU A 159 1.39 -11.15 9.47
N SER A 160 2.32 -11.27 10.42
CA SER A 160 2.07 -11.01 11.84
C SER A 160 1.69 -9.55 12.08
N ASP A 161 2.32 -8.59 11.40
CA ASP A 161 1.98 -7.16 11.50
C ASP A 161 0.54 -6.90 11.02
N PHE A 162 0.13 -7.52 9.89
CA PHE A 162 -1.25 -7.45 9.40
C PHE A 162 -2.25 -8.09 10.39
N CYS A 163 -1.90 -9.25 10.93
CA CYS A 163 -2.76 -9.98 11.86
C CYS A 163 -2.93 -9.21 13.18
N SER A 164 -1.87 -8.58 13.66
CA SER A 164 -1.90 -7.69 14.84
C SER A 164 -2.85 -6.51 14.63
N ALA A 165 -2.80 -5.85 13.46
CA ALA A 165 -3.70 -4.74 13.13
C ALA A 165 -5.19 -5.16 13.12
N MET A 166 -5.48 -6.41 12.75
CA MET A 166 -6.84 -6.94 12.70
C MET A 166 -7.29 -7.67 13.97
N ARG A 167 -6.41 -7.82 14.96
CA ARG A 167 -6.60 -8.67 16.14
C ARG A 167 -7.00 -10.10 15.76
N CYS A 168 -6.30 -10.65 14.76
CA CYS A 168 -6.47 -12.03 14.36
C CYS A 168 -5.18 -12.82 14.49
N MET A 169 -5.29 -14.14 14.48
CA MET A 169 -4.18 -15.08 14.48
C MET A 169 -4.25 -15.94 13.22
N PRO A 170 -3.16 -16.05 12.45
CA PRO A 170 -3.09 -16.97 11.33
C PRO A 170 -2.94 -18.40 11.85
N VAL A 171 -3.77 -19.31 11.35
CA VAL A 171 -3.78 -20.74 11.73
C VAL A 171 -3.75 -21.59 10.46
N TRP A 172 -2.86 -22.57 10.42
CA TRP A 172 -2.87 -23.58 9.37
C TRP A 172 -3.75 -24.74 9.80
N ASN A 173 -4.87 -24.97 9.10
CA ASN A 173 -5.82 -26.03 9.44
C ASN A 173 -5.50 -27.39 8.78
N GLY A 174 -4.34 -27.51 8.13
CA GLY A 174 -3.92 -28.70 7.38
C GLY A 174 -4.22 -28.65 5.88
N GLN A 175 -5.13 -27.78 5.44
CA GLN A 175 -5.49 -27.60 4.02
C GLN A 175 -5.31 -26.16 3.54
N THR A 176 -5.72 -25.19 4.36
CA THR A 176 -5.71 -23.76 4.05
C THR A 176 -5.21 -22.95 5.25
N LEU A 177 -4.59 -21.82 4.96
CA LEU A 177 -4.31 -20.77 5.93
C LEU A 177 -5.61 -20.04 6.25
N THR A 178 -6.14 -20.27 7.45
CA THR A 178 -7.33 -19.60 7.98
C THR A 178 -6.93 -18.57 9.04
N PHE A 179 -7.86 -17.66 9.35
CA PHE A 179 -7.62 -16.56 10.29
C PHE A 179 -8.69 -16.59 11.37
N VAL A 180 -8.26 -16.68 12.62
CA VAL A 180 -9.15 -16.64 13.78
C VAL A 180 -9.07 -15.26 14.40
N GLN A 181 -10.18 -14.55 14.45
CA GLN A 181 -10.23 -13.21 15.03
C GLN A 181 -10.70 -13.26 16.48
N ASP A 182 -10.05 -12.46 17.33
CA ASP A 182 -10.48 -12.21 18.70
C ASP A 182 -11.65 -11.22 18.71
N ARG A 183 -12.83 -11.76 18.37
CA ARG A 183 -14.11 -11.09 18.50
C ARG A 183 -14.93 -11.81 19.58
N PRO A 184 -15.72 -11.10 20.40
CA PRO A 184 -16.67 -11.75 21.29
C PRO A 184 -17.60 -12.62 20.43
N SER A 185 -17.43 -13.93 20.57
CA SER A 185 -18.25 -14.95 19.93
C SER A 185 -19.23 -15.49 20.95
N ASP A 186 -20.34 -16.05 20.47
CA ASP A 186 -21.33 -16.65 21.35
C ASP A 186 -20.70 -17.75 22.20
N VAL A 187 -21.07 -17.81 23.48
CA VAL A 187 -20.44 -18.69 24.47
C VAL A 187 -20.72 -20.14 24.07
N VAL A 188 -19.70 -20.87 23.58
CA VAL A 188 -19.89 -22.24 23.08
C VAL A 188 -20.05 -23.25 24.22
N VAL A 189 -19.58 -22.91 25.43
CA VAL A 189 -19.76 -23.73 26.64
C VAL A 189 -19.94 -22.82 27.86
N ALA A 190 -21.11 -22.90 28.51
CA ALA A 190 -21.30 -22.40 29.86
C ALA A 190 -20.88 -23.49 30.86
N VAL A 191 -19.69 -23.40 31.45
CA VAL A 191 -19.30 -24.29 32.55
C VAL A 191 -19.95 -23.78 33.83
N HIS A 192 -20.99 -24.46 34.32
CA HIS A 192 -21.46 -24.24 35.69
C HIS A 192 -20.50 -24.89 36.68
N GLN A 193 -19.85 -24.07 37.49
CA GLN A 193 -19.04 -24.54 38.61
C GLN A 193 -19.99 -25.14 39.67
N GLN A 194 -20.21 -26.46 39.63
CA GLN A 194 -20.80 -27.14 40.77
C GLN A 194 -19.80 -27.07 41.92
N ARG A 195 -20.18 -26.35 42.99
CA ARG A 195 -19.52 -26.45 44.28
C ARG A 195 -19.59 -27.92 44.70
N CYS A 196 -18.44 -28.59 44.77
CA CYS A 196 -18.31 -29.81 45.56
C CYS A 196 -18.54 -29.42 47.03
N GLY A 197 -19.79 -29.54 47.49
CA GLY A 197 -20.13 -29.48 48.90
C GLY A 197 -19.55 -30.71 49.58
N GLY A 198 -18.76 -30.47 50.63
CA GLY A 198 -18.12 -31.52 51.42
C GLY A 198 -19.13 -32.44 52.11
N GLY A 199 -18.70 -33.68 52.28
CA GLY A 199 -19.18 -34.64 53.27
C GLY A 199 -17.98 -35.19 54.03
#